data_AF-A0A0S4LK98-F1
#
_entry.id   AF-A0A0S4LK98-F1
#
_cell.length_a   1.000
_cell.length_b   1.000
_cell.length_c   1.000
_cell.angle_alpha   90.00
_cell.angle_beta   90.00
_cell.angle_gamma   90.00
#
_symmetry.space_group_name_H-M   'P 1'
#
loop_
_entity.id
_entity.type
_entity.pdbx_description
1 polymer ?
#
loop_
_entity_poly.entity_id
_entity_poly.type
_entity_poly.pdbx_seq_one_letter_code
_entity_poly.pdbx_strand_id
1 'polypeptide(L)' 'MKKAFGKDGPMKLVLCGCGKLHLTCGAVTLHLTRDEFLVFAESVQRLAVIVARPSTEQSLGIAEQNPSMVCH' A
#
# COMPACT_ATOMS: atom_id res chain seq x y z
N MET A 1 -11.95 10.46 15.04
CA MET A 1 -12.51 9.08 15.10
C MET A 1 -11.38 8.08 14.84
N LYS A 2 -10.83 7.45 15.88
CA LYS A 2 -9.90 6.32 15.71
C LYS A 2 -10.75 5.07 15.44
N LYS A 3 -10.94 4.70 14.17
CA LYS A 3 -11.48 3.37 13.85
C LYS A 3 -10.40 2.37 14.24
N ALA A 4 -10.60 1.71 15.38
CA ALA A 4 -9.78 0.57 15.75
C ALA A 4 -10.03 -0.52 14.69
N PHE A 5 -9.00 -0.88 13.91
CA PHE A 5 -9.01 -2.09 13.10
C PHE A 5 -9.12 -3.25 14.08
N GLY A 6 -10.35 -3.73 14.26
CA GLY A 6 -10.67 -4.74 15.26
C GLY A 6 -10.05 -6.06 14.86
N LYS A 7 -9.10 -6.55 15.68
CA LYS A 7 -8.74 -7.97 15.77
C LYS A 7 -8.33 -8.63 14.44
N ASP A 8 -7.79 -7.88 13.48
CA ASP A 8 -7.13 -8.48 12.32
C ASP A 8 -5.81 -9.09 12.80
N GLY A 9 -5.81 -10.42 12.95
CA GLY A 9 -4.58 -11.17 13.19
C GLY A 9 -3.56 -10.91 12.07
N PRO A 10 -2.26 -11.16 12.32
CA PRO A 10 -1.24 -10.96 11.31
C PRO A 10 -1.61 -11.70 10.02
N MET A 11 -1.42 -11.05 8.85
CA MET A 11 -1.59 -11.71 7.57
C MET A 11 -0.71 -12.95 7.51
N LYS A 12 -1.31 -14.09 7.17
CA LYS A 12 -0.63 -15.38 7.15
C LYS A 12 -0.59 -15.92 5.71
N LEU A 13 0.61 -16.23 5.22
CA LEU A 13 0.82 -16.95 3.98
C LEU A 13 1.27 -18.39 4.31
N VAL A 14 0.56 -19.38 3.79
CA VAL A 14 0.82 -20.80 4.09
C VAL A 14 0.74 -21.64 2.82
N LEU A 15 1.64 -22.62 2.68
CA LEU A 15 1.50 -23.69 1.71
C LEU A 15 0.57 -24.78 2.27
N CYS A 16 -0.55 -25.03 1.62
CA CYS A 16 -1.52 -26.03 2.04
C CYS A 16 -1.14 -27.43 1.52
N GLY A 17 -1.53 -28.48 2.25
CA GLY A 17 -1.33 -29.88 1.84
C GLY A 17 -2.06 -30.26 0.55
N CYS A 18 -2.95 -29.40 0.03
CA CYS A 18 -3.55 -29.54 -1.30
C CYS A 18 -2.68 -28.99 -2.45
N GLY A 19 -1.45 -28.52 -2.15
CA GLY A 19 -0.51 -27.97 -3.12
C GLY A 19 -0.73 -26.51 -3.51
N LYS A 20 -1.66 -25.81 -2.84
CA LYS A 20 -2.02 -24.40 -3.09
C LYS A 20 -1.47 -23.47 -2.01
N LEU A 21 -1.31 -22.18 -2.33
CA LEU A 21 -0.96 -21.13 -1.37
C LEU A 21 -2.22 -20.47 -0.81
N HIS A 22 -2.28 -20.32 0.51
CA HIS A 22 -3.36 -19.63 1.20
C HIS A 22 -2.87 -18.32 1.80
N LEU A 23 -3.53 -17.21 1.45
CA LEU A 23 -3.33 -15.91 2.08
C LEU A 23 -4.55 -15.58 2.94
N THR A 24 -4.35 -15.49 4.26
CA THR A 24 -5.40 -15.15 5.22
C THR A 24 -5.22 -13.71 5.71
N CYS A 25 -6.29 -12.92 5.62
CA CYS A 25 -6.40 -11.57 6.16
C CYS A 25 -7.72 -11.46 6.92
N GLY A 26 -7.66 -11.40 8.25
CA GLY A 26 -8.86 -11.38 9.10
C GLY A 26 -9.74 -12.62 8.85
N ALA A 27 -11.01 -12.40 8.52
CA ALA A 27 -11.98 -13.45 8.22
C ALA A 27 -11.90 -13.99 6.77
N VAL A 28 -11.05 -13.43 5.92
CA VAL A 28 -10.96 -13.80 4.50
C VAL A 28 -9.72 -14.63 4.26
N THR A 29 -9.87 -15.77 3.56
CA THR A 29 -8.76 -16.59 3.08
C THR A 29 -8.86 -16.75 1.56
N LEU A 30 -7.82 -16.33 0.85
CA LEU A 30 -7.67 -16.53 -0.58
C LEU A 30 -6.92 -17.84 -0.83
N HIS A 31 -7.48 -18.67 -1.69
CA HIS A 31 -6.85 -19.92 -2.13
C HIS A 31 -6.29 -19.71 -3.53
N LEU A 32 -4.97 -19.84 -3.66
CA LEU A 32 -4.25 -19.53 -4.89
C LEU A 32 -3.49 -20.76 -5.36
N THR A 33 -3.65 -21.12 -6.63
CA THR A 33 -2.64 -21.94 -7.33
C THR A 33 -1.32 -21.18 -7.42
N ARG A 34 -0.25 -21.86 -7.85
CA ARG A 34 1.06 -21.22 -8.01
C ARG A 34 1.01 -20.03 -8.98
N ASP A 35 0.35 -20.20 -10.12
CA ASP A 35 0.31 -19.18 -11.17
C ASP A 35 -0.57 -17.98 -10.74
N GLU A 36 -1.70 -18.24 -10.08
CA GLU A 36 -2.53 -17.18 -9.48
C GLU A 36 -1.77 -16.39 -8.40
N PHE A 37 -0.94 -17.08 -7.59
CA PHE A 37 -0.12 -16.42 -6.59
C PHE A 37 0.93 -15.49 -7.20
N LEU A 38 1.56 -15.89 -8.31
CA LEU A 38 2.54 -15.04 -9.01
C LEU A 38 1.89 -13.76 -9.54
N VAL A 39 0.73 -13.87 -10.18
CA VAL A 39 -0.04 -12.72 -10.69
C VAL A 39 -0.47 -11.79 -9.54
N PHE A 40 -0.92 -12.38 -8.42
CA PHE A 40 -1.28 -11.62 -7.22
C PHE A 40 -0.08 -10.85 -6.65
N ALA A 41 1.08 -11.50 -6.51
CA ALA A 41 2.29 -10.88 -5.97
C ALA A 41 2.78 -9.70 -6.84
N GLU A 42 2.75 -9.86 -8.16
CA GLU A 42 3.10 -8.77 -9.09
C GLU A 42 2.15 -7.58 -8.94
N SER A 43 0.85 -7.84 -8.82
CA SER A 43 -0.17 -6.79 -8.62
C SER A 43 0.05 -6.03 -7.31
N VAL A 44 0.36 -6.75 -6.22
CA VAL A 44 0.68 -6.15 -4.91
C VAL A 44 1.97 -5.33 -5.00
N GLN A 45 2.99 -5.79 -5.71
CA GLN A 45 4.23 -5.04 -5.90
C GLN A 45 3.98 -3.70 -6.61
N ARG A 46 3.20 -3.70 -7.69
CA ARG A 46 2.81 -2.47 -8.40
C ARG A 46 2.03 -1.52 -7.49
N LEU A 47 1.13 -2.05 -6.68
CA LEU A 47 0.38 -1.26 -5.70
C LEU A 47 1.28 -0.68 -4.61
N ALA A 48 2.25 -1.45 -4.11
CA ALA A 48 3.20 -0.98 -3.10
C ALA A 48 4.01 0.23 -3.58
N VAL A 49 4.41 0.26 -4.86
CA VAL A 49 5.08 1.42 -5.46
C VAL A 49 4.20 2.67 -5.43
N ILE A 50 2.89 2.52 -5.67
CA ILE A 50 1.94 3.64 -5.63
C ILE A 50 1.78 4.15 -4.19
N VAL A 51 1.60 3.23 -3.24
CA VAL A 51 1.39 3.55 -1.81
C VAL A 51 2.65 4.14 -1.16
N ALA A 52 3.84 3.71 -1.59
CA ALA A 52 5.10 4.21 -1.08
C ALA A 52 5.43 5.64 -1.55
N ARG A 53 4.72 6.18 -2.55
CA ARG A 53 4.91 7.56 -2.96
C ARG A 53 4.41 8.48 -1.84
N PRO A 54 5.25 9.37 -1.29
CA PRO A 54 4.76 10.38 -0.37
C PRO A 54 3.72 11.24 -1.09
N SER A 55 2.55 11.41 -0.46
CA SER A 55 1.50 12.30 -0.95
C SER A 55 2.11 13.67 -1.21
N THR A 56 2.07 14.11 -2.46
CA THR A 56 2.65 15.38 -2.93
C THR A 56 1.81 16.58 -2.49
N GLU A 57 1.34 16.59 -1.24
CA GLU A 57 0.51 17.66 -0.66
C GLU A 57 1.24 18.48 0.42
N GLN A 58 2.56 18.33 0.55
CA GLN A 58 3.42 19.22 1.35
C GLN A 58 4.65 19.67 0.57
N SER A 59 4.44 20.21 -0.63
CA SER A 59 5.46 21.02 -1.32
C SER A 59 4.83 22.12 -2.17
N LEU A 60 3.80 22.76 -1.61
CA LEU A 60 3.34 24.08 -2.04
C LEU A 60 3.36 25.01 -0.82
N GLY A 61 4.45 24.93 -0.04
CA GLY A 61 4.89 26.03 0.82
C GLY A 61 5.65 27.00 -0.07
N ILE A 62 4.89 27.87 -0.72
CA ILE A 62 5.33 28.97 -1.56
C ILE A 62 6.46 29.72 -0.84
N ALA A 63 7.69 29.56 -1.33
CA ALA A 63 8.72 30.55 -1.11
C ALA A 63 8.36 31.77 -1.98
N GLU A 64 7.42 32.60 -1.51
CA GLU A 64 7.28 33.97 -2.00
C GLU A 64 8.48 34.74 -1.46
N GLN A 65 9.60 34.63 -2.18
CA GLN A 65 10.70 35.56 -2.06
C GLN A 65 10.17 36.90 -2.53
N ASN A 66 9.89 37.78 -1.58
CA ASN A 66 9.66 39.20 -1.76
C ASN A 66 10.95 39.85 -2.31
N PRO A 67 10.98 40.40 -3.54
CA PRO A 67 11.99 41.35 -3.94
C PRO A 67 11.31 42.72 -3.96
N SER A 68 11.46 43.43 -2.84
CA SER A 68 11.47 44.88 -2.86
C SER A 68 12.48 45.34 -3.90
N MET A 69 12.03 45.90 -5.02
CA MET A 69 12.75 46.96 -5.72
C MET A 69 11.78 47.85 -6.49
N VAL A 70 11.66 49.07 -5.97
CA VAL A 70 11.19 50.27 -6.66
C VAL A 70 12.11 50.51 -7.86
N CYS A 71 11.53 50.70 -9.05
CA CYS A 71 12.20 51.37 -10.16
C CYS A 71 11.44 52.68 -10.44
N HIS A 72 12.20 53.76 -10.55
CA HIS A 72 11.79 55.15 -10.71
C HIS A 72 10.89 55.42 -11.92
#